data_AF-A0A9E1MAU7-F1
#
_entry.id   AF-A0A9E1MAU7-F1
#
_cell.length_a   1.000
_cell.length_b   1.000
_cell.length_c   1.000
_cell.angle_alpha   90.00
_cell.angle_beta   90.00
_cell.angle_gamma   90.00
#
_symmetry.space_group_name_H-M   'P 1'
#
loop_
_entity.id
_entity.type
_entity.pdbx_description
1 polymer ?
#
loop_
_entity_poly.entity_id
_entity_poly.type
_entity_poly.pdbx_seq_one_letter_code
_entity_poly.pdbx_strand_id
1 'polypeptide(L)' 'MKQYTLNRKTYKDVKRMDHQQMDAFCKNLYKAGHADGMKDAEGLTEDEVREVILGVKGIGPKKAEDIVNALTAAQRERS' A
#
# COMPACT_ATOMS: atom_id res chain seq x y z
N MET A 1 6.97 -11.97 1.06
CA MET A 1 5.76 -11.89 1.91
C MET A 1 5.87 -12.96 2.99
N LYS A 2 5.96 -12.61 4.28
CA LYS A 2 5.96 -13.62 5.35
C LYS A 2 4.54 -14.20 5.46
N GLN A 3 4.38 -15.47 5.12
CA GLN A 3 3.10 -16.16 5.23
C GLN A 3 2.77 -16.32 6.71
N TYR A 4 1.87 -15.49 7.23
CA TYR A 4 1.42 -15.61 8.61
C TYR A 4 0.75 -16.97 8.78
N THR A 5 1.31 -17.80 9.67
CA THR A 5 0.74 -19.12 9.98
C THR A 5 0.07 -19.06 11.35
N LEU A 6 -1.23 -19.37 11.40
CA LEU A 6 -1.99 -19.38 12.64
C LEU A 6 -1.45 -20.45 13.59
N ASN A 7 -0.90 -20.03 14.73
CA ASN A 7 -0.41 -20.96 15.74
C ASN A 7 -1.56 -21.44 16.65
N ARG A 8 -1.33 -22.57 17.34
CA ARG A 8 -2.35 -23.23 18.19
C ARG A 8 -2.84 -22.35 19.34
N LYS A 9 -2.01 -21.47 19.88
CA LYS A 9 -2.37 -20.56 20.97
C LYS A 9 -3.34 -19.50 20.45
N THR A 10 -2.95 -18.77 19.41
CA THR A 10 -3.78 -17.74 18.78
C THR A 10 -5.12 -18.29 18.30
N TYR A 11 -5.15 -19.50 17.71
CA TYR A 11 -6.41 -20.16 17.36
C TYR A 11 -7.35 -20.33 18.57
N LYS A 12 -6.81 -20.81 19.71
CA LYS A 12 -7.62 -21.02 20.91
C LYS A 12 -8.08 -19.70 21.52
N ASP A 13 -7.28 -18.64 21.41
CA ASP A 13 -7.62 -17.32 21.95
C ASP A 13 -8.74 -16.67 21.14
N VAL A 14 -8.66 -16.72 19.80
CA VAL A 14 -9.74 -16.28 18.90
C VAL A 14 -11.02 -17.07 19.14
N LYS A 15 -10.93 -18.40 19.33
CA LYS A 15 -12.11 -19.25 19.62
C LYS A 15 -12.83 -18.89 20.93
N ARG A 16 -12.13 -18.28 21.90
CA ARG A 16 -12.70 -17.94 23.22
C ARG A 16 -13.28 -16.54 23.29
N MET A 17 -13.18 -15.75 22.23
CA MET A 17 -13.69 -14.38 22.21
C MET A 17 -15.21 -14.37 22.38
N ASP A 18 -15.70 -13.48 23.24
CA ASP A 18 -17.12 -13.15 23.30
C ASP A 18 -17.55 -12.32 22.07
N HIS A 19 -18.85 -12.03 21.98
CA HIS A 19 -19.41 -11.31 20.83
C HIS A 19 -18.80 -9.93 20.61
N GLN A 20 -18.54 -9.16 21.68
CA GLN A 20 -17.96 -7.82 21.58
C GLN A 20 -16.49 -7.89 21.18
N GLN A 21 -15.76 -8.84 21.74
CA GLN A 21 -14.36 -9.10 21.41
C GLN A 21 -14.21 -9.54 19.94
N MET A 22 -15.12 -10.39 19.45
CA MET A 22 -15.11 -10.85 18.07
C MET A 22 -15.47 -9.72 17.08
N ASP A 23 -16.46 -8.88 17.40
CA ASP A 23 -16.81 -7.72 16.58
C ASP A 23 -15.63 -6.74 16.45
N ALA A 24 -14.96 -6.44 17.57
CA ALA A 24 -13.75 -5.62 17.58
C ALA A 24 -12.61 -6.27 16.77
N PHE A 25 -12.41 -7.59 16.91
CA PHE A 25 -11.41 -8.34 16.15
C PHE A 25 -11.65 -8.21 14.63
N CYS A 26 -12.87 -8.45 14.16
CA CYS A 26 -13.22 -8.36 12.74
C CYS A 26 -13.04 -6.93 12.20
N LYS A 27 -13.47 -5.91 12.94
CA LYS A 27 -13.27 -4.50 12.55
C LYS A 27 -11.81 -4.14 12.43
N ASN A 28 -10.99 -4.58 13.38
CA ASN A 28 -9.55 -4.32 13.36
C ASN A 28 -8.85 -5.08 12.22
N LEU A 29 -9.25 -6.32 11.96
CA LEU A 29 -8.73 -7.11 10.84
C LEU A 29 -9.03 -6.42 9.50
N TYR A 30 -10.26 -5.94 9.30
CA TYR A 30 -10.63 -5.20 8.11
C TYR A 30 -9.81 -3.90 7.96
N LYS A 31 -9.70 -3.10 9.04
CA LYS A 31 -8.91 -1.86 9.03
C LYS A 31 -7.44 -2.11 8.71
N ALA A 32 -6.84 -3.14 9.31
CA ALA A 32 -5.46 -3.51 9.06
C ALA A 32 -5.27 -3.96 7.61
N GLY A 33 -6.13 -4.84 7.11
CA GLY A 33 -6.07 -5.29 5.71
C GLY A 33 -6.28 -4.16 4.71
N HIS A 34 -7.19 -3.23 5.00
CA HIS A 34 -7.40 -2.04 4.16
C HIS A 34 -6.20 -1.08 4.23
N ALA A 35 -5.61 -0.85 5.40
CA ALA A 35 -4.44 0.00 5.55
C ALA A 35 -3.21 -0.60 4.84
N ASP A 36 -3.00 -1.91 4.95
CA ASP A 36 -1.93 -2.61 4.24
C ASP A 36 -2.18 -2.60 2.73
N GLY A 37 -3.42 -2.84 2.29
CA GLY A 37 -3.80 -2.72 0.87
C GLY A 37 -3.64 -1.29 0.34
N MET A 38 -3.93 -0.27 1.14
CA MET A 38 -3.70 1.13 0.80
C MET A 38 -2.21 1.45 0.71
N LYS A 39 -1.37 0.92 1.59
CA LYS A 39 0.10 1.10 1.51
C LYS A 39 0.70 0.38 0.32
N ASP A 40 0.20 -0.81 -0.02
CA ASP A 40 0.61 -1.54 -1.22
C ASP A 40 0.10 -0.86 -2.50
N ALA A 41 -1.05 -0.16 -2.42
CA ALA A 41 -1.62 0.63 -3.51
C ALA A 41 -1.07 2.06 -3.60
N GLU A 42 -0.50 2.60 -2.51
CA GLU A 42 0.33 3.81 -2.51
C GLU A 42 1.60 3.48 -3.30
N GLY A 43 1.47 3.60 -4.62
CA GLY A 43 2.62 3.63 -5.52
C GLY A 43 3.53 4.81 -5.20
N LEU A 44 4.61 4.94 -5.97
CA LEU A 44 5.55 6.04 -5.80
C LEU A 44 4.82 7.39 -5.93
N THR A 45 5.13 8.30 -5.01
CA THR A 45 4.72 9.71 -5.11
C THR A 45 5.36 10.37 -6.33
N GLU A 46 4.79 11.49 -6.82
CA GLU A 46 5.35 12.21 -7.97
C GLU A 46 6.82 12.62 -7.73
N ASP A 47 7.17 13.02 -6.50
CA ASP A 47 8.53 13.37 -6.11
C ASP A 47 9.47 12.16 -6.15
N GLU A 48 9.05 11.00 -5.64
CA GLU A 48 9.83 9.77 -5.71
C GLU A 48 10.03 9.31 -7.15
N VAL A 49 8.99 9.41 -7.99
CA VAL A 49 9.08 9.10 -9.42
C VAL A 49 10.08 10.04 -10.10
N ARG A 50 10.04 11.34 -9.80
CA ARG A 50 10.97 12.34 -10.34
C ARG A 50 12.41 12.04 -9.98
N GLU A 51 12.69 11.72 -8.71
CA GLU A 51 14.05 11.40 -8.24
C GLU A 51 14.59 10.10 -8.87
N VAL A 52 13.74 9.08 -9.00
CA VAL A 52 14.10 7.84 -9.71
C VAL A 52 14.45 8.11 -11.17
N ILE A 53 13.67 8.93 -11.86
CA ILE A 53 13.89 9.29 -13.27
C ILE A 53 15.19 10.10 -13.44
N LEU A 54 15.49 11.02 -12.53
CA LEU A 54 16.73 11.79 -12.54
C LEU A 54 17.99 10.93 -12.34
N GLY A 55 17.86 9.80 -11.65
CA GLY A 55 18.94 8.82 -11.51
C GLY A 55 19.32 8.10 -12.81
N VAL A 56 18.48 8.17 -13.85
CA VAL A 56 18.73 7.53 -15.15
C VAL A 56 19.68 8.36 -16.00
N LYS A 57 20.81 7.75 -16.38
CA LYS A 57 21.82 8.38 -17.23
C LYS A 57 21.20 8.91 -18.54
N GLY A 58 21.38 10.20 -18.79
CA GLY A 58 20.91 10.88 -20.01
C GLY A 58 19.54 11.56 -19.87
N ILE A 59 18.89 11.46 -18.72
CA ILE A 59 17.69 12.23 -18.38
C ILE A 59 18.09 13.42 -17.51
N GLY A 60 17.84 14.62 -18.03
CA GLY A 60 18.03 15.87 -17.28
C GLY A 60 16.74 16.35 -16.62
N PRO A 61 16.81 17.40 -15.78
CA PRO A 61 15.67 17.90 -15.00
C PRO A 61 14.41 18.18 -15.82
N LYS A 62 14.59 18.82 -16.97
CA LYS A 62 13.47 19.18 -17.86
C LYS A 62 12.75 17.95 -18.43
N LYS A 63 13.51 16.95 -18.88
CA LYS A 63 12.95 15.69 -19.39
C LYS A 63 12.29 14.88 -18.29
N ALA A 64 12.84 14.91 -17.07
CA ALA A 64 12.23 14.24 -15.93
C ALA A 64 10.86 14.83 -15.59
N GLU A 65 10.75 16.16 -15.59
CA GLU A 65 9.49 16.87 -15.36
C GLU A 65 8.45 16.58 -16.44
N ASP A 66 8.85 16.59 -17.72
CA ASP A 66 7.96 16.24 -18.83
C ASP A 66 7.40 14.80 -18.70
N ILE A 67 8.22 13.84 -18.25
CA ILE A 67 7.80 12.46 -18.03
C ILE A 67 6.82 12.34 -16.86
N VAL A 68 7.10 13.00 -15.73
CA VAL A 68 6.21 13.00 -14.56
C VAL A 68 4.84 13.58 -14.94
N ASN A 69 4.81 14.72 -15.64
CA ASN A 69 3.57 15.33 -16.10
C ASN A 69 2.74 14.40 -17.01
N ALA A 70 3.40 13.68 -17.93
CA ALA A 70 2.74 12.71 -18.80
C ALA A 70 2.15 11.52 -18.01
N LEU A 71 2.87 11.02 -17.00
CA LEU A 71 2.39 9.97 -16.10
C LEU A 71 1.18 10.44 -15.29
N THR A 72 1.23 11.64 -14.71
CA THR A 72 0.11 12.23 -13.95
C THR A 72 -1.12 12.43 -14.84
N ALA A 73 -0.94 12.89 -16.09
CA ALA A 73 -2.04 13.02 -17.04
C ALA A 73 -2.69 11.66 -17.36
N ALA A 74 -1.89 10.63 -17.67
CA ALA A 74 -2.39 9.29 -17.93
C ALA A 74 -3.09 8.65 -16.72
N GLN A 75 -2.65 8.96 -15.51
CA GLN A 75 -3.28 8.48 -14.27
C GLN A 75 -4.66 9.11 -14.06
N ARG A 76 -4.82 10.42 -14.36
CA ARG A 76 -6.12 11.12 -14.29
C ARG A 76 -7.14 10.58 -15.30
N GLU A 77 -6.71 10.12 -16.46
CA GLU A 77 -7.59 9.53 -17.48
C GLU A 77 -8.09 8.13 -17.10
N ARG A 78 -7.41 7.44 -16.17
CA ARG A 78 -7.78 6.10 -15.70
C ARG A 78 -8.69 6.09 -14.48
N SER A 79 -8.67 7.17 -13.69
CA SER A 79 -9.49 7.37 -12.48
C SER A 79 -10.85 7.96 -12.80
#